data_AF-A0A9E3NT90-F1
#
_entry.id   AF-A0A9E3NT90-F1
#
_cell.length_a   1.000
_cell.length_b   1.000
_cell.length_c   1.000
_cell.angle_alpha   90.00
_cell.angle_beta   90.00
_cell.angle_gamma   90.00
#
_symmetry.space_group_name_H-M   'P 1'
#
loop_
_entity.id
_entity.type
_entity.pdbx_description
1 polymer ?
#
loop_
_entity_poly.entity_id
_entity_poly.type
_entity_poly.pdbx_seq_one_letter_code
_entity_poly.pdbx_strand_id
1 'polypeptide(L)'
;MKAGAALSLVALGVAGACFVAAGCGGDDPPADPALDGGGAGVDGGGPGVDGGGVDAGGGSTCGGSVADPAAAAIVGSYIDKLPNQKPTGAAREAVIDAILRTCFVFAPKVAGFAQNHCWAHLVSAISKESAYDAALVNRDGYGSRMIGGQAANDPTVGYLQVRFSSTVRDFSTRGPLDDMACIGCTIPASFADHASEQGDSAFWAVTGPTANMSLMQSPACNIALGAWYYYVFASGNGDPAKVTYVNPYCAGTGTAGNLVTGLLSHLKGPDGGKGVIPDVAGVGALMGTDANAHRYVTQIKASFDAMVGAVSGTHPFFVTLPPSPTQYCR
;
A
#
# COMPACT_ATOMS: atom_id res chain seq x y z
N MET A 1 -16.57 -71.09 -12.95
CA MET A 1 -17.71 -70.94 -12.02
C MET A 1 -18.02 -69.46 -11.89
N LYS A 2 -19.30 -69.10 -12.12
CA LYS A 2 -20.10 -67.95 -11.63
C LYS A 2 -19.40 -66.58 -11.50
N ALA A 3 -19.75 -65.63 -12.37
CA ALA A 3 -20.72 -64.53 -12.16
C ALA A 3 -19.95 -63.22 -11.80
N GLY A 4 -20.14 -62.05 -12.40
CA GLY A 4 -21.30 -61.47 -13.08
C GLY A 4 -21.91 -60.40 -12.17
N ALA A 5 -21.54 -59.13 -12.36
CA ALA A 5 -22.34 -57.96 -11.98
C ALA A 5 -21.77 -56.68 -12.61
N ALA A 6 -22.54 -56.11 -13.54
CA ALA A 6 -22.47 -54.71 -13.91
C ALA A 6 -23.11 -53.87 -12.78
N LEU A 7 -22.65 -52.63 -12.57
CA LEU A 7 -23.46 -51.63 -11.89
C LEU A 7 -23.30 -50.25 -12.52
N SER A 8 -24.46 -49.64 -12.71
CA SER A 8 -24.78 -48.42 -13.44
C SER A 8 -24.15 -47.14 -12.92
N LEU A 9 -24.00 -46.24 -13.89
CA LEU A 9 -24.08 -44.80 -13.81
C LEU A 9 -25.13 -44.30 -12.78
N VAL A 10 -24.70 -43.40 -11.89
CA VAL A 10 -25.56 -42.38 -11.28
C VAL A 10 -24.88 -41.04 -11.52
N ALA A 11 -25.55 -40.18 -12.28
CA ALA A 11 -25.26 -38.76 -12.40
C ALA A 11 -26.12 -37.99 -11.37
N LEU A 12 -25.48 -37.12 -10.59
CA LEU A 12 -25.98 -36.01 -9.76
C LEU A 12 -24.73 -35.51 -9.02
N GLY A 13 -24.31 -34.25 -8.99
CA GLY A 13 -24.82 -32.97 -9.47
C GLY A 13 -23.71 -31.93 -9.24
N VAL A 14 -23.90 -30.77 -9.83
CA VAL A 14 -22.98 -29.63 -9.90
C VAL A 14 -22.68 -29.00 -8.52
N ALA A 15 -21.46 -28.45 -8.39
CA ALA A 15 -21.10 -27.22 -7.65
C ALA A 15 -20.05 -27.39 -6.53
N GLY A 16 -18.83 -26.91 -6.84
CA GLY A 16 -18.14 -25.91 -6.02
C GLY A 16 -17.58 -26.38 -4.67
N ALA A 17 -16.37 -26.93 -4.68
CA ALA A 17 -15.46 -26.81 -3.54
C ALA A 17 -14.02 -27.04 -4.00
N CYS A 18 -13.10 -26.35 -3.31
CA CYS A 18 -11.65 -26.33 -3.45
C CYS A 18 -11.10 -25.38 -4.52
N PHE A 19 -10.69 -24.19 -4.10
CA PHE A 19 -9.25 -23.91 -4.12
C PHE A 19 -8.83 -23.26 -2.80
N VAL A 20 -7.97 -24.03 -2.13
CA VAL A 20 -7.19 -23.73 -0.94
C VAL A 20 -6.43 -22.44 -1.14
N ALA A 21 -6.36 -21.63 -0.08
CA ALA A 21 -5.45 -20.49 0.04
C ALA A 21 -4.01 -20.95 -0.24
N ALA A 22 -3.54 -20.74 -1.47
CA ALA A 22 -2.14 -20.86 -1.83
C ALA A 22 -1.51 -19.47 -1.67
N GLY A 23 -0.55 -19.37 -0.76
CA GLY A 23 0.22 -18.17 -0.49
C GLY A 23 0.77 -17.56 -1.77
N CYS A 24 0.56 -16.26 -1.92
CA CYS A 24 1.21 -15.47 -2.95
C CYS A 24 2.38 -14.73 -2.29
N GLY A 25 3.60 -15.27 -2.38
CA GLY A 25 4.80 -14.57 -1.93
C GLY A 25 6.03 -15.46 -1.83
N GLY A 26 6.82 -15.51 -2.91
CA GLY A 26 8.17 -16.07 -2.89
C GLY A 26 8.56 -16.67 -4.23
N ASP A 27 9.47 -16.03 -4.96
CA ASP A 27 10.79 -16.57 -5.36
C ASP A 27 11.43 -15.63 -6.40
N ASP A 28 12.55 -14.99 -6.04
CA ASP A 28 13.39 -14.14 -6.91
C ASP A 28 14.57 -14.98 -7.48
N PRO A 29 15.03 -14.73 -8.72
CA PRO A 29 16.36 -15.16 -9.21
C PRO A 29 17.45 -14.08 -8.98
N PRO A 30 18.76 -14.43 -9.10
CA PRO A 30 19.86 -13.72 -8.42
C PRO A 30 20.36 -12.44 -9.10
N ALA A 31 21.00 -11.58 -8.30
CA ALA A 31 21.60 -10.30 -8.67
C ALA A 31 22.94 -10.42 -9.42
N ASP A 32 23.18 -9.53 -10.40
CA ASP A 32 24.45 -8.83 -10.74
C ASP A 32 24.37 -8.11 -12.12
N PRO A 33 25.34 -7.25 -12.55
CA PRO A 33 25.96 -6.11 -11.87
C PRO A 33 25.83 -4.80 -12.71
N ALA A 34 26.36 -3.69 -12.15
CA ALA A 34 26.29 -2.30 -12.59
C ALA A 34 26.75 -1.98 -14.03
N LEU A 35 26.13 -0.95 -14.64
CA LEU A 35 26.73 -0.13 -15.72
C LEU A 35 26.29 1.35 -15.63
N ASP A 36 27.30 2.22 -15.72
CA ASP A 36 27.24 3.69 -15.84
C ASP A 36 26.80 4.16 -17.23
N GLY A 37 26.24 5.38 -17.32
CA GLY A 37 26.09 6.12 -18.57
C GLY A 37 25.07 7.27 -18.48
N GLY A 38 25.54 8.51 -18.61
CA GLY A 38 24.76 9.74 -18.33
C GLY A 38 24.06 10.41 -19.53
N GLY A 39 23.39 11.54 -19.24
CA GLY A 39 23.40 12.74 -20.07
C GLY A 39 22.07 13.27 -20.68
N ALA A 40 21.72 14.50 -20.27
CA ALA A 40 20.86 15.54 -20.90
C ALA A 40 19.36 15.21 -21.07
N GLY A 41 18.37 16.04 -20.71
CA GLY A 41 18.29 17.49 -20.52
C GLY A 41 17.27 18.07 -21.53
N VAL A 42 16.15 18.64 -21.08
CA VAL A 42 15.40 19.71 -21.79
C VAL A 42 14.32 20.33 -20.90
N ASP A 43 14.37 21.67 -20.83
CA ASP A 43 13.37 22.60 -20.30
C ASP A 43 12.13 22.71 -21.20
N GLY A 44 11.01 23.14 -20.62
CA GLY A 44 9.84 23.59 -21.38
C GLY A 44 8.71 24.07 -20.49
N GLY A 45 8.69 25.37 -20.17
CA GLY A 45 7.66 26.00 -19.34
C GLY A 45 6.45 26.59 -20.10
N GLY A 46 5.36 26.75 -19.35
CA GLY A 46 4.29 27.75 -19.51
C GLY A 46 2.98 27.27 -20.17
N PRO A 47 1.82 27.96 -19.99
CA PRO A 47 1.43 28.96 -18.98
C PRO A 47 0.23 28.52 -18.11
N GLY A 48 -0.02 29.24 -17.01
CA GLY A 48 -0.94 28.87 -15.94
C GLY A 48 -2.42 29.21 -16.11
N VAL A 49 -3.17 28.87 -15.06
CA VAL A 49 -4.43 29.49 -14.66
C VAL A 49 -4.51 29.44 -13.14
N ASP A 50 -4.59 30.63 -12.54
CA ASP A 50 -4.79 30.88 -11.11
C ASP A 50 -6.19 30.48 -10.64
N GLY A 51 -6.31 30.18 -9.34
CA GLY A 51 -7.54 30.50 -8.59
C GLY A 51 -7.96 29.51 -7.52
N GLY A 52 -7.26 29.47 -6.38
CA GLY A 52 -7.77 28.78 -5.19
C GLY A 52 -6.78 28.60 -4.04
N GLY A 53 -6.26 29.70 -3.49
CA GLY A 53 -5.78 29.82 -2.10
C GLY A 53 -4.82 28.75 -1.56
N VAL A 54 -3.52 29.05 -1.63
CA VAL A 54 -2.46 28.35 -0.93
C VAL A 54 -2.50 28.67 0.58
N ASP A 55 -2.85 27.69 1.40
CA ASP A 55 -2.29 27.61 2.75
C ASP A 55 -0.90 26.96 2.63
N ALA A 56 0.09 27.83 2.44
CA ALA A 56 1.49 27.49 2.54
C ALA A 56 1.88 27.49 4.03
N GLY A 57 2.08 26.30 4.59
CA GLY A 57 2.60 26.10 5.94
C GLY A 57 1.52 25.99 7.02
N GLY A 58 1.44 24.82 7.65
CA GLY A 58 0.61 24.63 8.83
C GLY A 58 0.27 23.17 9.01
N GLY A 59 0.80 22.55 10.08
CA GLY A 59 0.38 21.21 10.50
C GLY A 59 -1.14 21.15 10.51
N SER A 60 -1.70 20.12 9.86
CA SER A 60 -3.14 19.98 9.78
C SER A 60 -3.71 19.88 11.21
N THR A 61 -4.46 20.89 11.65
CA THR A 61 -5.08 20.87 12.97
C THR A 61 -6.23 19.88 12.95
N CYS A 62 -5.96 18.64 13.35
CA CYS A 62 -6.93 17.56 13.43
C CYS A 62 -7.81 17.62 14.68
N GLY A 63 -8.30 18.83 14.98
CA GLY A 63 -9.07 19.15 16.17
C GLY A 63 -10.54 18.71 16.15
N GLY A 64 -10.89 17.69 15.36
CA GLY A 64 -12.26 17.19 15.27
C GLY A 64 -12.32 15.76 14.76
N SER A 65 -13.36 15.02 15.14
CA SER A 65 -13.72 13.81 14.40
C SER A 65 -13.94 14.20 12.94
N VAL A 66 -13.43 13.39 11.99
CA VAL A 66 -13.86 13.50 10.59
C VAL A 66 -15.26 12.87 10.50
N ALA A 67 -16.18 13.35 11.33
CA ALA A 67 -17.58 12.99 11.34
C ALA A 67 -18.26 13.76 10.19
N ASP A 68 -17.80 13.52 8.96
CA ASP A 68 -18.60 13.81 7.78
C ASP A 68 -19.48 12.58 7.54
N PRO A 69 -20.78 12.61 7.91
CA PRO A 69 -21.66 11.47 7.78
C PRO A 69 -21.88 11.10 6.31
N ALA A 70 -21.77 12.05 5.38
CA ALA A 70 -21.92 11.79 3.96
C ALA A 70 -20.69 11.03 3.43
N ALA A 71 -19.48 11.46 3.80
CA ALA A 71 -18.27 10.72 3.47
C ALA A 71 -18.28 9.30 4.08
N ALA A 72 -18.67 9.16 5.35
CA ALA A 72 -18.81 7.87 6.02
C ALA A 72 -19.82 6.95 5.31
N ALA A 73 -20.94 7.50 4.84
CA ALA A 73 -21.93 6.75 4.07
C ALA A 73 -21.38 6.29 2.71
N ILE A 74 -20.58 7.12 2.03
CA ILE A 74 -19.91 6.76 0.77
C ILE A 74 -18.90 5.64 1.00
N VAL A 75 -18.00 5.77 1.98
CA VAL A 75 -17.03 4.71 2.32
C VAL A 75 -17.74 3.43 2.73
N GLY A 76 -18.80 3.53 3.53
CA GLY A 76 -19.63 2.40 3.89
C GLY A 76 -20.24 1.69 2.66
N SER A 77 -20.80 2.46 1.73
CA SER A 77 -21.32 1.95 0.45
C SER A 77 -20.24 1.24 -0.37
N TYR A 78 -19.01 1.77 -0.38
CA TYR A 78 -17.87 1.18 -1.06
C TYR A 78 -17.50 -0.19 -0.46
N ILE A 79 -17.39 -0.28 0.87
CA ILE A 79 -17.20 -1.57 1.57
C ILE A 79 -18.33 -2.55 1.19
N ASP A 80 -19.57 -2.05 1.09
CA ASP A 80 -20.72 -2.88 0.79
C ASP A 80 -20.79 -3.41 -0.65
N LYS A 81 -20.08 -2.78 -1.59
CA LYS A 81 -20.01 -3.21 -3.00
C LYS A 81 -19.03 -4.36 -3.24
N LEU A 82 -18.10 -4.61 -2.33
CA LEU A 82 -17.07 -5.63 -2.52
C LEU A 82 -17.53 -7.01 -2.01
N PRO A 83 -17.07 -8.12 -2.65
CA PRO A 83 -17.60 -9.46 -2.39
C PRO A 83 -17.04 -10.14 -1.13
N ASN A 84 -16.03 -9.56 -0.48
CA ASN A 84 -15.37 -10.16 0.66
C ASN A 84 -16.17 -9.97 1.96
N GLN A 85 -15.82 -10.72 3.01
CA GLN A 85 -16.41 -10.54 4.33
C GLN A 85 -16.21 -9.09 4.78
N LYS A 86 -17.28 -8.47 5.27
CA LYS A 86 -17.31 -7.06 5.63
C LYS A 86 -17.19 -6.89 7.14
N PRO A 87 -16.49 -5.86 7.61
CA PRO A 87 -16.51 -5.52 9.03
C PRO A 87 -17.93 -5.04 9.40
N THR A 88 -18.33 -5.27 10.64
CA THR A 88 -19.64 -4.84 11.18
C THR A 88 -19.48 -4.11 12.50
N GLY A 89 -20.52 -3.39 12.94
CA GLY A 89 -20.53 -2.64 14.21
C GLY A 89 -19.33 -1.72 14.37
N ALA A 90 -18.75 -1.70 15.58
CA ALA A 90 -17.62 -0.84 15.93
C ALA A 90 -16.37 -1.07 15.05
N ALA A 91 -16.13 -2.30 14.59
CA ALA A 91 -15.00 -2.57 13.69
C ALA A 91 -15.19 -1.87 12.32
N ARG A 92 -16.44 -1.82 11.82
CA ARG A 92 -16.77 -1.09 10.58
C ARG A 92 -16.58 0.41 10.77
N GLU A 93 -17.05 0.95 11.89
CA GLU A 93 -16.92 2.37 12.22
C GLU A 93 -15.44 2.78 12.33
N ALA A 94 -14.61 1.97 13.00
CA ALA A 94 -13.18 2.24 13.14
C ALA A 94 -12.43 2.20 11.80
N VAL A 95 -12.77 1.26 10.90
CA VAL A 95 -12.18 1.20 9.55
C VAL A 95 -12.59 2.42 8.72
N ILE A 96 -13.87 2.81 8.76
CA ILE A 96 -14.36 3.98 8.03
C ILE A 96 -13.66 5.25 8.53
N ASP A 97 -13.63 5.48 9.84
CA ASP A 97 -12.96 6.65 10.44
C ASP A 97 -11.47 6.69 10.09
N ALA A 98 -10.77 5.55 10.17
CA ALA A 98 -9.37 5.44 9.78
C ALA A 98 -9.13 5.79 8.31
N ILE A 99 -9.98 5.30 7.38
CA ILE A 99 -9.88 5.64 5.95
C ILE A 99 -10.12 7.14 5.73
N LEU A 100 -11.14 7.71 6.35
CA LEU A 100 -11.48 9.12 6.19
C LEU A 100 -10.35 10.03 6.66
N ARG A 101 -9.83 9.78 7.87
CA ARG A 101 -8.70 10.52 8.44
C ARG A 101 -7.43 10.35 7.63
N THR A 102 -7.11 9.11 7.26
CA THR A 102 -5.92 8.81 6.44
C THR A 102 -5.97 9.54 5.11
N CYS A 103 -7.12 9.53 4.43
CA CYS A 103 -7.27 10.24 3.16
C CYS A 103 -7.31 11.75 3.34
N PHE A 104 -7.83 12.27 4.46
CA PHE A 104 -7.75 13.71 4.73
C PHE A 104 -6.30 14.20 4.81
N VAL A 105 -5.43 13.39 5.43
CA VAL A 105 -4.03 13.76 5.68
C VAL A 105 -3.11 13.43 4.49
N PHE A 106 -3.18 12.21 3.94
CA PHE A 106 -2.21 11.69 2.97
C PHE A 106 -2.72 11.60 1.53
N ALA A 107 -3.99 11.91 1.22
CA ALA A 107 -4.44 11.85 -0.16
C ALA A 107 -3.61 12.82 -1.04
N PRO A 108 -3.21 12.38 -2.25
CA PRO A 108 -2.53 13.26 -3.19
C PRO A 108 -3.36 14.50 -3.54
N LYS A 109 -2.76 15.67 -3.36
CA LYS A 109 -3.38 16.97 -3.68
C LYS A 109 -3.01 17.40 -5.10
N VAL A 110 -3.45 16.62 -6.08
CA VAL A 110 -3.12 16.85 -7.50
C VAL A 110 -4.34 16.77 -8.41
N ALA A 111 -4.25 17.45 -9.55
CA ALA A 111 -5.27 17.36 -10.59
C ALA A 111 -5.47 15.90 -11.04
N GLY A 112 -6.72 15.47 -11.16
CA GLY A 112 -7.09 14.09 -11.51
C GLY A 112 -7.18 13.12 -10.33
N PHE A 113 -6.82 13.54 -9.11
CA PHE A 113 -6.95 12.73 -7.91
C PHE A 113 -7.95 13.36 -6.92
N ALA A 114 -9.20 12.92 -6.97
CA ALA A 114 -10.25 13.37 -6.05
C ALA A 114 -10.23 12.60 -4.72
N GLN A 115 -10.80 13.19 -3.67
CA GLN A 115 -10.82 12.61 -2.31
C GLN A 115 -11.46 11.20 -2.28
N ASN A 116 -12.56 11.02 -3.01
CA ASN A 116 -13.24 9.73 -3.13
C ASN A 116 -12.39 8.66 -3.83
N HIS A 117 -11.38 9.05 -4.63
CA HIS A 117 -10.41 8.10 -5.19
C HIS A 117 -9.51 7.52 -4.09
N CYS A 118 -9.09 8.32 -3.11
CA CYS A 118 -8.36 7.79 -1.96
C CYS A 118 -9.20 6.77 -1.19
N TRP A 119 -10.47 7.09 -0.91
CA TRP A 119 -11.39 6.19 -0.21
C TRP A 119 -11.58 4.87 -0.95
N ALA A 120 -11.92 4.94 -2.25
CA ALA A 120 -12.13 3.75 -3.07
C ALA A 120 -10.84 2.92 -3.16
N HIS A 121 -9.67 3.56 -3.26
CA HIS A 121 -8.41 2.84 -3.30
C HIS A 121 -8.16 2.06 -2.01
N LEU A 122 -8.26 2.71 -0.84
CA LEU A 122 -8.01 2.05 0.44
C LEU A 122 -9.04 0.94 0.72
N VAL A 123 -10.33 1.16 0.43
CA VAL A 123 -11.36 0.10 0.51
C VAL A 123 -10.99 -1.10 -0.38
N SER A 124 -10.49 -0.86 -1.59
CA SER A 124 -10.09 -1.92 -2.53
C SER A 124 -8.86 -2.69 -2.03
N ALA A 125 -7.83 -1.96 -1.58
CA ALA A 125 -6.60 -2.54 -1.08
C ALA A 125 -6.86 -3.38 0.18
N ILE A 126 -7.59 -2.84 1.16
CA ILE A 126 -7.95 -3.57 2.38
C ILE A 126 -8.75 -4.84 2.06
N SER A 127 -9.75 -4.72 1.18
CA SER A 127 -10.53 -5.88 0.75
C SER A 127 -9.64 -6.94 0.12
N LYS A 128 -8.69 -6.55 -0.74
CA LYS A 128 -7.80 -7.46 -1.45
C LYS A 128 -6.77 -8.13 -0.53
N GLU A 129 -6.20 -7.37 0.39
CA GLU A 129 -5.04 -7.77 1.18
C GLU A 129 -5.41 -8.57 2.43
N SER A 130 -6.52 -8.21 3.07
CA SER A 130 -6.92 -8.81 4.34
C SER A 130 -8.36 -9.27 4.41
N ALA A 131 -9.18 -8.95 3.41
CA ALA A 131 -10.63 -9.12 3.50
C ALA A 131 -11.19 -8.50 4.81
N TYR A 132 -10.62 -7.36 5.22
CA TYR A 132 -10.94 -6.64 6.46
C TYR A 132 -10.62 -7.38 7.77
N ASP A 133 -9.79 -8.42 7.74
CA ASP A 133 -9.29 -9.07 8.94
C ASP A 133 -8.08 -8.31 9.52
N ALA A 134 -8.34 -7.58 10.62
CA ALA A 134 -7.32 -6.86 11.37
C ALA A 134 -6.23 -7.77 11.95
N ALA A 135 -6.56 -9.05 12.20
CA ALA A 135 -5.68 -10.03 12.82
C ALA A 135 -4.97 -10.91 11.78
N LEU A 136 -5.18 -10.70 10.48
CA LEU A 136 -4.52 -11.50 9.46
C LEU A 136 -3.01 -11.30 9.51
N VAL A 137 -2.29 -12.40 9.73
CA VAL A 137 -0.83 -12.46 9.77
C VAL A 137 -0.36 -13.39 8.67
N ASN A 138 0.40 -12.86 7.71
CA ASN A 138 1.02 -13.67 6.67
C ASN A 138 2.54 -13.73 6.86
N ARG A 139 3.08 -14.95 6.80
CA ARG A 139 4.52 -15.22 6.86
C ARG A 139 4.98 -15.71 5.50
N ASP A 140 5.79 -14.90 4.83
CA ASP A 140 6.47 -15.24 3.60
C ASP A 140 7.96 -15.52 3.84
N GLY A 141 8.68 -15.93 2.80
CA GLY A 141 10.11 -16.23 2.90
C GLY A 141 10.96 -15.04 3.38
N TYR A 142 10.55 -13.80 3.05
CA TYR A 142 11.22 -12.59 3.54
C TYR A 142 11.03 -12.42 5.05
N GLY A 143 9.83 -12.68 5.56
CA GLY A 143 9.50 -12.56 6.98
C GLY A 143 10.13 -13.62 7.89
N SER A 144 10.66 -14.69 7.31
CA SER A 144 11.38 -15.77 7.99
C SER A 144 12.88 -15.83 7.64
N ARG A 145 13.43 -14.80 6.98
CA ARG A 145 14.86 -14.73 6.61
C ARG A 145 15.77 -14.81 7.84
N MET A 146 17.01 -15.24 7.66
CA MET A 146 17.99 -15.29 8.76
C MET A 146 18.60 -13.92 9.02
N ILE A 147 18.60 -13.48 10.27
CA ILE A 147 19.17 -12.23 10.77
C ILE A 147 20.16 -12.57 11.88
N GLY A 148 21.46 -12.35 11.67
CA GLY A 148 22.47 -12.56 12.73
C GLY A 148 22.43 -13.96 13.37
N GLY A 149 22.05 -15.00 12.62
CA GLY A 149 21.96 -16.38 13.11
C GLY A 149 20.63 -16.78 13.77
N GLN A 150 19.64 -15.89 13.85
CA GLN A 150 18.26 -16.22 14.25
C GLN A 150 17.29 -16.03 13.07
N ALA A 151 16.20 -16.79 13.05
CA ALA A 151 15.13 -16.56 12.08
C ALA A 151 14.38 -15.27 12.43
N ALA A 152 14.06 -14.46 11.42
CA ALA A 152 13.21 -13.29 11.57
C ALA A 152 11.80 -13.67 12.06
N ASN A 153 11.16 -12.76 12.77
CA ASN A 153 9.74 -12.83 13.14
C ASN A 153 9.02 -11.60 12.60
N ASP A 154 9.13 -11.37 11.30
CA ASP A 154 8.65 -10.16 10.64
C ASP A 154 7.54 -10.53 9.65
N PRO A 155 6.29 -10.78 10.08
CA PRO A 155 5.20 -11.02 9.15
C PRO A 155 4.65 -9.72 8.53
N THR A 156 3.81 -9.85 7.51
CA THR A 156 2.85 -8.80 7.15
C THR A 156 1.57 -8.96 7.97
N VAL A 157 0.97 -7.84 8.39
CA VAL A 157 -0.10 -7.85 9.40
C VAL A 157 -1.23 -6.89 9.04
N GLY A 158 -2.46 -7.30 9.32
CA GLY A 158 -3.64 -6.43 9.36
C GLY A 158 -4.14 -5.98 7.99
N TYR A 159 -4.85 -4.85 7.98
CA TYR A 159 -5.71 -4.42 6.88
C TYR A 159 -5.00 -4.29 5.52
N LEU A 160 -3.86 -3.61 5.49
CA LEU A 160 -2.98 -3.36 4.35
C LEU A 160 -1.66 -4.14 4.50
N GLN A 161 -1.70 -5.28 5.18
CA GLN A 161 -0.57 -6.22 5.30
C GLN A 161 0.78 -5.53 5.60
N VAL A 162 0.77 -4.54 6.49
CA VAL A 162 1.94 -3.74 6.85
C VAL A 162 3.01 -4.63 7.46
N ARG A 163 4.28 -4.37 7.11
CA ARG A 163 5.45 -5.08 7.66
C ARG A 163 6.26 -4.16 8.54
N PHE A 164 6.73 -4.70 9.66
CA PHE A 164 7.43 -3.91 10.67
C PHE A 164 8.81 -3.48 10.18
N SER A 165 9.57 -4.42 9.63
CA SER A 165 10.96 -4.16 9.21
C SER A 165 11.10 -3.28 7.96
N SER A 166 10.00 -3.00 7.27
CA SER A 166 9.95 -2.12 6.09
C SER A 166 9.06 -0.91 6.37
N THR A 167 7.74 -1.03 6.24
CA THR A 167 6.79 0.09 6.31
C THR A 167 6.87 0.85 7.63
N VAL A 168 6.87 0.14 8.77
CA VAL A 168 6.91 0.79 10.10
C VAL A 168 8.27 1.45 10.32
N ARG A 169 9.36 0.78 9.97
CA ARG A 169 10.72 1.31 10.06
C ARG A 169 10.90 2.56 9.18
N ASP A 170 10.49 2.49 7.93
CA ASP A 170 10.59 3.59 6.98
C ASP A 170 9.75 4.78 7.43
N PHE A 171 8.54 4.54 7.93
CA PHE A 171 7.73 5.59 8.53
C PHE A 171 8.40 6.18 9.78
N SER A 172 8.88 5.35 10.69
CA SER A 172 9.49 5.80 11.95
C SER A 172 10.73 6.66 11.74
N THR A 173 11.45 6.42 10.64
CA THR A 173 12.65 7.18 10.28
C THR A 173 12.37 8.46 9.52
N ARG A 174 11.26 8.54 8.76
CA ARG A 174 11.05 9.61 7.75
C ARG A 174 9.65 10.21 7.72
N GLY A 175 8.65 9.49 8.21
CA GLY A 175 7.26 9.89 8.17
C GLY A 175 6.93 11.06 9.12
N PRO A 176 5.86 11.81 8.84
CA PRO A 176 5.39 12.90 9.71
C PRO A 176 4.64 12.35 10.94
N LEU A 177 5.27 12.37 12.12
CA LEU A 177 4.68 11.79 13.34
C LEU A 177 3.40 12.52 13.80
N ASP A 178 3.35 13.84 13.62
CA ASP A 178 2.19 14.66 13.99
C ASP A 178 0.96 14.34 13.13
N ASP A 179 1.18 14.08 11.84
CA ASP A 179 0.14 13.65 10.91
C ASP A 179 -0.41 12.25 11.26
N MET A 180 0.43 11.34 11.76
CA MET A 180 -0.05 10.05 12.28
C MET A 180 -0.86 10.20 13.55
N ALA A 181 -0.41 11.04 14.48
CA ALA A 181 -1.14 11.32 15.70
C ALA A 181 -2.52 11.93 15.38
N CYS A 182 -2.58 12.82 14.38
CA CYS A 182 -3.83 13.35 13.83
C CYS A 182 -4.81 12.27 13.35
N ILE A 183 -4.31 11.23 12.67
CA ILE A 183 -5.12 10.10 12.19
C ILE A 183 -5.60 9.22 13.35
N GLY A 184 -5.01 9.36 14.54
CA GLY A 184 -5.28 8.52 15.70
C GLY A 184 -4.29 7.36 15.85
N CYS A 185 -3.16 7.40 15.12
CA CYS A 185 -2.07 6.46 15.32
C CYS A 185 -0.93 7.10 16.12
N THR A 186 -0.66 6.55 17.31
CA THR A 186 0.53 6.93 18.09
C THR A 186 1.65 5.96 17.80
N ILE A 187 2.68 6.41 17.05
CA ILE A 187 3.92 5.66 16.87
C ILE A 187 4.73 5.71 18.18
N PRO A 188 5.16 4.57 18.74
CA PRO A 188 5.97 4.56 19.95
C PRO A 188 7.24 5.39 19.81
N ALA A 189 7.48 6.30 20.77
CA ALA A 189 8.65 7.17 20.76
C ALA A 189 9.98 6.39 20.78
N SER A 190 10.00 5.20 21.39
CA SER A 190 11.16 4.31 21.44
C SER A 190 11.62 3.85 20.05
N PHE A 191 10.80 3.97 19.01
CA PHE A 191 11.22 3.63 17.65
C PHE A 191 12.29 4.60 17.13
N ALA A 192 12.33 5.83 17.65
CA ALA A 192 13.37 6.81 17.31
C ALA A 192 14.77 6.34 17.72
N ASP A 193 14.88 5.58 18.81
CA ASP A 193 16.16 5.02 19.29
C ASP A 193 16.77 4.01 18.30
N HIS A 194 15.94 3.47 17.40
CA HIS A 194 16.32 2.49 16.39
C HIS A 194 16.35 3.07 14.97
N ALA A 195 16.21 4.40 14.82
CA ALA A 195 16.10 5.04 13.51
C ALA A 195 17.35 4.88 12.64
N SER A 196 18.54 4.76 13.24
CA SER A 196 19.80 4.51 12.53
C SER A 196 20.02 3.05 12.16
N GLU A 197 19.21 2.13 12.69
CA GLU A 197 19.36 0.71 12.41
C GLU A 197 18.86 0.35 11.01
N GLN A 198 19.50 -0.65 10.41
CA GLN A 198 19.06 -1.22 9.14
C GLN A 198 17.78 -2.03 9.33
N GLY A 199 16.96 -2.15 8.28
CA GLY A 199 15.69 -2.87 8.33
C GLY A 199 15.85 -4.37 8.63
N ASP A 200 17.04 -4.93 8.47
CA ASP A 200 17.40 -6.31 8.81
C ASP A 200 18.05 -6.44 10.20
N SER A 201 18.02 -5.40 11.04
CA SER A 201 18.46 -5.49 12.44
C SER A 201 17.55 -6.41 13.28
N ALA A 202 18.08 -6.90 14.40
CA ALA A 202 17.33 -7.72 15.35
C ALA A 202 16.10 -6.99 15.91
N PHE A 203 16.17 -5.66 16.11
CA PHE A 203 15.01 -4.88 16.53
C PHE A 203 13.92 -4.89 15.45
N TRP A 204 14.22 -4.42 14.24
CA TRP A 204 13.23 -4.24 13.18
C TRP A 204 12.66 -5.57 12.65
N ALA A 205 13.44 -6.64 12.65
CA ALA A 205 13.03 -7.93 12.08
C ALA A 205 12.60 -9.00 13.11
N VAL A 206 12.82 -8.79 14.41
CA VAL A 206 12.53 -9.82 15.44
C VAL A 206 11.79 -9.23 16.65
N THR A 207 12.43 -8.34 17.40
CA THR A 207 11.89 -7.85 18.68
C THR A 207 10.71 -6.90 18.48
N GLY A 208 10.87 -5.93 17.59
CA GLY A 208 9.87 -4.91 17.25
C GLY A 208 8.53 -5.49 16.82
N PRO A 209 8.46 -6.34 15.78
CA PRO A 209 7.19 -6.93 15.34
C PRO A 209 6.52 -7.79 16.42
N THR A 210 7.31 -8.48 17.26
CA THR A 210 6.77 -9.29 18.38
C THR A 210 6.13 -8.40 19.45
N ALA A 211 6.79 -7.31 19.82
CA ALA A 211 6.34 -6.43 20.89
C ALA A 211 5.22 -5.47 20.47
N ASN A 212 5.11 -5.16 19.17
CA ASN A 212 4.24 -4.10 18.65
C ASN A 212 3.21 -4.61 17.63
N MET A 213 2.83 -5.89 17.70
CA MET A 213 1.83 -6.49 16.81
C MET A 213 0.50 -5.71 16.84
N SER A 214 0.05 -5.27 18.02
CA SER A 214 -1.20 -4.52 18.20
C SER A 214 -1.21 -3.18 17.46
N LEU A 215 -0.04 -2.54 17.30
CA LEU A 215 0.11 -1.34 16.47
C LEU A 215 -0.28 -1.64 15.03
N MET A 216 0.17 -2.77 14.48
CA MET A 216 -0.14 -3.18 13.10
C MET A 216 -1.55 -3.75 12.95
N GLN A 217 -2.24 -4.11 14.03
CA GLN A 217 -3.64 -4.54 14.00
C GLN A 217 -4.63 -3.38 14.16
N SER A 218 -4.15 -2.22 14.64
CA SER A 218 -4.96 -1.01 14.76
C SER A 218 -5.39 -0.49 13.37
N PRO A 219 -6.69 -0.26 13.10
CA PRO A 219 -7.15 0.31 11.85
C PRO A 219 -6.45 1.64 11.52
N ALA A 220 -6.36 2.55 12.49
CA ALA A 220 -5.76 3.87 12.28
C ALA A 220 -4.28 3.76 11.89
N CYS A 221 -3.51 2.95 12.61
CA CYS A 221 -2.08 2.81 12.34
C CYS A 221 -1.81 2.04 11.05
N ASN A 222 -2.45 0.89 10.86
CA ASN A 222 -2.20 0.03 9.72
C ASN A 222 -2.57 0.72 8.40
N ILE A 223 -3.76 1.30 8.34
CA ILE A 223 -4.27 1.97 7.14
C ILE A 223 -3.41 3.19 6.81
N ALA A 224 -3.03 3.98 7.82
CA ALA A 224 -2.20 5.17 7.62
C ALA A 224 -0.76 4.84 7.19
N LEU A 225 -0.14 3.81 7.78
CA LEU A 225 1.21 3.36 7.40
C LEU A 225 1.26 2.87 5.96
N GLY A 226 0.29 2.03 5.56
CA GLY A 226 0.19 1.57 4.17
C GLY A 226 -0.08 2.72 3.20
N ALA A 227 -1.02 3.61 3.52
CA ALA A 227 -1.36 4.77 2.70
C ALA A 227 -0.19 5.76 2.54
N TRP A 228 0.55 6.04 3.62
CA TRP A 228 1.76 6.85 3.53
C TRP A 228 2.76 6.23 2.55
N TYR A 229 2.89 4.90 2.56
CA TYR A 229 3.74 4.23 1.60
C TYR A 229 3.23 4.36 0.15
N TYR A 230 1.92 4.19 -0.06
CA TYR A 230 1.26 4.29 -1.36
C TYR A 230 1.35 5.67 -2.00
N TYR A 231 1.15 6.72 -1.20
CA TYR A 231 0.93 8.07 -1.69
C TYR A 231 2.14 9.00 -1.51
N VAL A 232 3.04 8.66 -0.58
CA VAL A 232 4.13 9.55 -0.16
C VAL A 232 5.50 8.91 -0.32
N PHE A 233 5.73 7.72 0.24
CA PHE A 233 7.08 7.17 0.34
C PHE A 233 7.62 6.59 -0.97
N ALA A 234 6.76 5.90 -1.73
CA ALA A 234 7.11 5.20 -2.96
C ALA A 234 6.52 5.86 -4.22
N SER A 235 6.27 7.17 -4.15
CA SER A 235 5.81 7.99 -5.27
C SER A 235 6.96 8.72 -6.00
N GLY A 236 8.18 8.19 -5.98
CA GLY A 236 9.35 8.81 -6.61
C GLY A 236 10.08 7.89 -7.61
N ASN A 237 10.01 8.11 -8.93
CA ASN A 237 10.57 7.22 -9.96
C ASN A 237 11.30 7.96 -11.11
N GLY A 238 12.50 8.49 -10.86
CA GLY A 238 13.27 9.24 -11.87
C GLY A 238 13.95 8.49 -12.97
N ASP A 239 13.85 7.18 -12.93
CA ASP A 239 14.44 6.31 -13.91
C ASP A 239 13.55 5.07 -14.00
N PRO A 240 13.01 4.70 -15.18
CA PRO A 240 12.28 3.45 -15.34
C PRO A 240 13.12 2.21 -14.96
N ALA A 241 14.44 2.35 -14.79
CA ALA A 241 15.33 1.32 -14.27
C ALA A 241 15.60 1.39 -12.75
N LYS A 242 15.23 2.46 -12.03
CA LYS A 242 15.55 2.64 -10.59
C LYS A 242 14.42 3.34 -9.80
N VAL A 243 13.87 2.65 -8.81
CA VAL A 243 12.92 3.24 -7.85
C VAL A 243 13.66 4.19 -6.92
N THR A 244 13.14 5.42 -6.76
CA THR A 244 13.76 6.48 -5.94
C THR A 244 12.88 6.77 -4.72
N TYR A 245 13.22 6.18 -3.58
CA TYR A 245 12.48 6.37 -2.32
C TYR A 245 12.61 7.79 -1.77
N VAL A 246 11.91 8.14 -0.70
CA VAL A 246 11.86 9.51 -0.15
C VAL A 246 13.24 10.20 0.07
N ASN A 247 14.35 9.47 0.18
CA ASN A 247 15.70 10.04 0.40
C ASN A 247 16.23 10.92 -0.75
N PRO A 248 16.41 10.44 -2.00
CA PRO A 248 16.91 11.31 -3.06
C PRO A 248 15.89 12.39 -3.44
N TYR A 249 14.61 12.14 -3.21
CA TYR A 249 13.57 13.16 -3.31
C TYR A 249 13.78 14.34 -2.33
N CYS A 250 14.02 14.07 -1.04
CA CYS A 250 14.33 15.14 -0.08
C CYS A 250 15.64 15.86 -0.39
N ALA A 251 16.52 15.22 -1.16
CA ALA A 251 17.72 15.84 -1.72
C ALA A 251 17.49 16.57 -3.05
N GLY A 252 16.25 16.67 -3.55
CA GLY A 252 15.90 17.35 -4.80
C GLY A 252 16.25 16.58 -6.08
N THR A 253 16.55 15.28 -5.99
CA THR A 253 17.02 14.44 -7.11
C THR A 253 16.06 13.31 -7.49
N GLY A 254 14.82 13.32 -6.96
CA GLY A 254 13.78 12.35 -7.32
C GLY A 254 12.81 12.86 -8.39
N THR A 255 12.29 11.96 -9.23
CA THR A 255 11.17 12.23 -10.16
C THR A 255 9.90 11.60 -9.61
N ALA A 256 8.73 11.93 -10.13
CA ALA A 256 7.44 11.42 -9.69
C ALA A 256 7.15 9.95 -10.08
N GLY A 257 6.48 9.21 -9.19
CA GLY A 257 5.97 7.85 -9.38
C GLY A 257 4.45 7.83 -9.46
N ASN A 258 3.85 6.65 -9.27
CA ASN A 258 2.40 6.45 -9.31
C ASN A 258 1.94 5.47 -8.23
N LEU A 259 0.62 5.35 -8.07
CA LEU A 259 0.01 4.49 -7.05
C LEU A 259 0.40 3.02 -7.17
N VAL A 260 0.59 2.53 -8.41
CA VAL A 260 0.98 1.14 -8.69
C VAL A 260 2.35 0.84 -8.08
N THR A 261 3.29 1.77 -8.18
CA THR A 261 4.62 1.61 -7.57
C THR A 261 4.50 1.49 -6.05
N GLY A 262 3.75 2.39 -5.42
CA GLY A 262 3.52 2.34 -3.98
C GLY A 262 2.90 1.02 -3.50
N LEU A 263 1.89 0.54 -4.22
CA LEU A 263 1.23 -0.74 -3.95
C LEU A 263 2.22 -1.92 -3.97
N LEU A 264 3.16 -1.95 -4.90
CA LEU A 264 4.09 -3.07 -5.04
C LEU A 264 5.29 -3.01 -4.08
N SER A 265 5.70 -1.82 -3.66
CA SER A 265 6.86 -1.64 -2.80
C SER A 265 6.56 -1.72 -1.30
N HIS A 266 5.33 -1.44 -0.86
CA HIS A 266 5.05 -1.21 0.57
C HIS A 266 5.34 -2.41 1.50
N LEU A 267 5.24 -3.64 1.00
CA LEU A 267 5.43 -4.85 1.82
C LEU A 267 6.90 -5.17 2.10
N LYS A 268 7.80 -4.89 1.15
CA LYS A 268 9.21 -5.30 1.24
C LYS A 268 10.19 -4.13 1.30
N GLY A 269 9.68 -2.90 1.38
CA GLY A 269 10.53 -1.73 1.47
C GLY A 269 11.24 -1.43 0.14
N PRO A 270 12.30 -0.61 0.19
CA PRO A 270 13.15 -0.33 -0.95
C PRO A 270 13.75 -1.53 -1.66
N ASP A 271 14.13 -2.53 -0.85
CA ASP A 271 14.82 -3.75 -1.26
C ASP A 271 13.85 -4.81 -1.79
N GLY A 272 12.54 -4.51 -1.79
CA GLY A 272 11.48 -5.33 -2.35
C GLY A 272 11.46 -5.45 -3.88
N GLY A 273 12.31 -4.69 -4.56
CA GLY A 273 12.80 -5.03 -5.90
C GLY A 273 11.77 -5.07 -7.03
N LYS A 274 10.61 -4.44 -6.92
CA LYS A 274 9.69 -4.31 -8.05
C LYS A 274 9.89 -2.95 -8.68
N GLY A 275 10.73 -2.93 -9.72
CA GLY A 275 11.09 -1.73 -10.49
C GLY A 275 9.89 -0.89 -10.92
N VAL A 276 10.18 0.31 -11.42
CA VAL A 276 9.19 1.29 -11.86
C VAL A 276 8.22 0.69 -12.89
N ILE A 277 6.94 1.00 -12.74
CA ILE A 277 5.90 0.60 -13.68
C ILE A 277 5.31 1.86 -14.32
N PRO A 278 5.83 2.28 -15.49
CA PRO A 278 5.35 3.47 -16.17
C PRO A 278 3.97 3.23 -16.78
N ASP A 279 3.03 4.14 -16.55
CA ASP A 279 1.71 4.30 -17.21
C ASP A 279 0.83 3.03 -17.41
N VAL A 280 -0.26 3.18 -18.19
CA VAL A 280 -1.25 2.12 -18.48
C VAL A 280 -0.61 0.91 -19.15
N ALA A 281 0.44 1.10 -19.96
CA ALA A 281 1.18 0.03 -20.58
C ALA A 281 2.00 -0.76 -19.54
N GLY A 282 2.41 -0.13 -18.44
CA GLY A 282 3.20 -0.77 -17.38
C GLY A 282 2.44 -1.84 -16.60
N VAL A 283 1.14 -1.66 -16.32
CA VAL A 283 0.35 -2.76 -15.72
C VAL A 283 0.25 -3.93 -16.70
N GLY A 284 0.12 -3.67 -18.00
CA GLY A 284 0.20 -4.71 -19.03
C GLY A 284 1.57 -5.39 -19.09
N ALA A 285 2.67 -4.63 -18.89
CA ALA A 285 4.02 -5.16 -18.88
C ALA A 285 4.27 -6.14 -17.71
N LEU A 286 3.62 -5.92 -16.55
CA LEU A 286 3.68 -6.87 -15.43
C LEU A 286 3.21 -8.27 -15.81
N MET A 287 2.29 -8.41 -16.77
CA MET A 287 1.82 -9.73 -17.17
C MET A 287 2.95 -10.63 -17.68
N GLY A 288 3.97 -10.04 -18.32
CA GLY A 288 5.14 -10.76 -18.83
C GLY A 288 6.29 -10.91 -17.85
N THR A 289 6.39 -10.06 -16.82
CA THR A 289 7.52 -10.03 -15.87
C THR A 289 7.17 -10.53 -14.47
N ASP A 290 5.96 -10.25 -13.99
CA ASP A 290 5.44 -10.70 -12.70
C ASP A 290 3.91 -10.81 -12.75
N ALA A 291 3.42 -11.97 -13.20
CA ALA A 291 1.99 -12.25 -13.33
C ALA A 291 1.23 -12.14 -12.00
N ASN A 292 1.91 -12.31 -10.86
CA ASN A 292 1.30 -12.16 -9.54
C ASN A 292 1.11 -10.69 -9.18
N ALA A 293 2.11 -9.84 -9.44
CA ALA A 293 1.98 -8.38 -9.32
C ALA A 293 0.90 -7.83 -10.25
N HIS A 294 0.84 -8.29 -11.50
CA HIS A 294 -0.22 -7.91 -12.43
C HIS A 294 -1.60 -8.23 -11.86
N ARG A 295 -1.81 -9.48 -11.43
CA ARG A 295 -3.09 -9.92 -10.85
C ARG A 295 -3.45 -9.11 -9.61
N TYR A 296 -2.47 -8.83 -8.76
CA TYR A 296 -2.65 -8.04 -7.55
C TYR A 296 -3.17 -6.63 -7.86
N VAL A 297 -2.46 -5.87 -8.69
CA VAL A 297 -2.82 -4.50 -9.05
C VAL A 297 -4.16 -4.45 -9.78
N THR A 298 -4.38 -5.35 -10.74
CA THR A 298 -5.62 -5.39 -11.53
C THR A 298 -6.84 -5.73 -10.69
N GLN A 299 -6.72 -6.58 -9.66
CA GLN A 299 -7.83 -6.88 -8.74
C GLN A 299 -8.22 -5.67 -7.87
N ILE A 300 -7.23 -4.91 -7.37
CA ILE A 300 -7.48 -3.68 -6.62
C ILE A 300 -8.12 -2.64 -7.55
N LYS A 301 -7.57 -2.45 -8.76
CA LYS A 301 -8.12 -1.52 -9.73
C LYS A 301 -9.56 -1.87 -10.14
N ALA A 302 -9.86 -3.14 -10.39
CA ALA A 302 -11.22 -3.56 -10.76
C ALA A 302 -12.23 -3.29 -9.62
N SER A 303 -11.82 -3.52 -8.37
CA SER A 303 -12.63 -3.18 -7.19
C SER A 303 -12.86 -1.67 -7.09
N PHE A 304 -11.82 -0.88 -7.33
CA PHE A 304 -11.88 0.58 -7.40
C PHE A 304 -12.89 1.05 -8.46
N ASP A 305 -12.75 0.55 -9.69
CA ASP A 305 -13.59 0.92 -10.84
C ASP A 305 -15.07 0.62 -10.56
N ALA A 306 -15.37 -0.52 -9.91
CA ALA A 306 -16.73 -0.89 -9.53
C ALA A 306 -17.36 0.08 -8.51
N MET A 307 -16.54 0.77 -7.73
CA MET A 307 -17.01 1.71 -6.71
C MET A 307 -17.22 3.12 -7.24
N VAL A 308 -16.26 3.64 -8.02
CA VAL A 308 -16.27 5.03 -8.52
C VAL A 308 -16.95 5.17 -9.89
N GLY A 309 -17.07 4.08 -10.66
CA GLY A 309 -17.60 4.11 -12.02
C GLY A 309 -16.58 4.61 -13.05
N ALA A 310 -17.06 5.13 -14.17
CA ALA A 310 -16.19 5.60 -15.26
C ALA A 310 -15.39 6.83 -14.82
N VAL A 311 -14.07 6.77 -14.92
CA VAL A 311 -13.19 7.92 -14.69
C VAL A 311 -12.93 8.66 -16.00
N SER A 312 -13.15 9.98 -16.01
CA SER A 312 -12.77 10.86 -17.11
C SER A 312 -11.29 11.25 -17.02
N GLY A 313 -10.55 11.17 -18.13
CA GLY A 313 -9.13 11.56 -18.18
C GLY A 313 -8.19 10.46 -17.68
N THR A 314 -7.04 10.84 -17.13
CA THR A 314 -6.05 9.90 -16.58
C THR A 314 -6.61 9.18 -15.36
N HIS A 315 -6.60 7.85 -15.39
CA HIS A 315 -7.07 7.05 -14.28
C HIS A 315 -6.22 7.26 -13.02
N PRO A 316 -6.77 7.28 -11.78
CA PRO A 316 -6.05 7.66 -10.56
C PRO A 316 -4.83 6.78 -10.25
N PHE A 317 -4.85 5.52 -10.66
CA PHE A 317 -3.70 4.60 -10.52
C PHE A 317 -2.48 5.02 -11.34
N PHE A 318 -2.69 5.82 -12.39
CA PHE A 318 -1.67 6.27 -13.33
C PHE A 318 -1.45 7.78 -13.27
N VAL A 319 -2.14 8.49 -12.37
CA VAL A 319 -1.82 9.88 -12.10
C VAL A 319 -0.43 9.91 -11.50
N THR A 320 0.43 10.70 -12.13
CA THR A 320 1.76 11.01 -11.61
C THR A 320 1.60 11.72 -10.28
N LEU A 321 2.12 11.10 -9.22
CA LEU A 321 2.11 11.65 -7.87
C LEU A 321 3.41 12.45 -7.71
N PRO A 322 3.38 13.78 -7.85
CA PRO A 322 4.58 14.60 -7.80
C PRO A 322 5.19 14.45 -6.42
N PRO A 323 6.52 14.37 -6.36
CA PRO A 323 7.18 14.34 -5.09
C PRO A 323 7.04 15.78 -4.54
N SER A 324 6.40 15.96 -3.37
CA SER A 324 6.15 17.28 -2.74
C SER A 324 7.09 17.59 -1.56
N PRO A 325 8.39 17.97 -1.76
CA PRO A 325 9.41 17.88 -0.69
C PRO A 325 9.02 18.70 0.53
N THR A 326 8.36 19.83 0.29
CA THR A 326 7.84 20.74 1.32
C THR A 326 6.73 20.14 2.18
N GLN A 327 6.07 19.07 1.74
CA GLN A 327 5.02 18.40 2.50
C GLN A 327 5.54 17.22 3.31
N TYR A 328 6.66 16.60 2.92
CA TYR A 328 7.03 15.26 3.41
C TYR A 328 8.52 15.05 3.73
N CYS A 329 9.38 16.05 3.48
CA CYS A 329 10.79 16.00 3.85
C CYS A 329 11.05 16.79 5.12
N ARG A 330 11.84 16.20 6.02
CA ARG A 330 12.37 16.85 7.22
C ARG A 330 13.75 17.44 6.96
#